data_AF-A0A0F7VL18-F1
#
_entry.id   AF-A0A0F7VL18-F1
#
_cell.length_a   1.000
_cell.length_b   1.000
_cell.length_c   1.000
_cell.angle_alpha   90.00
_cell.angle_beta   90.00
_cell.angle_gamma   90.00
#
_symmetry.space_group_name_H-M   'P 1'
#
loop_
_entity.id
_entity.type
_entity.pdbx_description
1 polymer ?
#
loop_
_entity_poly.entity_id
_entity_poly.type
_entity_poly.pdbx_seq_one_letter_code
_entity_poly.pdbx_strand_id
1 'polypeptide(L)'
;MTPLAAAAAALGLVTAGYALGRYRPARRVSDWANWAKYDQSIRRHRARWWAIWAVLAAENLAWCLAHPRQDWDAWKHRNDPPPPRSPAVTVRRINEPRVPDHRVDEEA
;
A
#
# COMPACT_ATOMS: atom_id res chain seq x y z
N MET A 1 42.55 14.94 12.73
CA MET A 1 41.53 14.85 13.79
C MET A 1 42.16 14.16 15.00
N THR A 2 41.98 14.68 16.21
CA THR A 2 42.50 14.04 17.41
C THR A 2 41.66 12.80 17.76
N PRO A 3 42.24 11.75 18.36
CA PRO A 3 41.52 10.52 18.70
C PRO A 3 40.33 10.77 19.64
N LEU A 4 40.45 11.80 20.50
CA LEU A 4 39.40 12.26 21.40
C LEU A 4 38.19 12.83 20.65
N ALA A 5 38.42 13.61 19.58
CA ALA A 5 37.34 14.13 18.73
C ALA A 5 36.65 13.01 17.94
N ALA A 6 37.39 12.02 17.48
CA ALA A 6 36.82 10.85 16.80
C ALA A 6 35.97 9.99 17.76
N ALA A 7 36.45 9.76 18.98
CA ALA A 7 35.69 9.04 20.01
C ALA A 7 34.41 9.77 20.42
N ALA A 8 34.47 11.09 20.61
CA ALA A 8 33.30 11.92 20.91
C ALA A 8 32.29 11.91 19.75
N ALA A 9 32.74 11.98 18.50
CA ALA A 9 31.87 11.88 17.33
C ALA A 9 31.21 10.50 17.23
N ALA A 10 31.95 9.42 17.47
CA ALA A 10 31.41 8.06 17.48
C ALA A 10 30.34 7.87 18.56
N LEU A 11 30.60 8.31 19.79
CA LEU A 11 29.62 8.29 20.88
C LEU A 11 28.40 9.16 20.56
N GLY A 12 28.61 10.33 19.95
CA GLY A 12 27.54 11.20 19.49
C GLY A 12 26.63 10.50 18.47
N LEU A 13 27.20 9.83 17.46
CA LEU A 13 26.45 9.08 16.45
C LEU A 13 25.69 7.90 17.06
N VAL A 14 26.30 7.14 17.97
CA VAL A 14 25.63 6.02 18.65
C VAL A 14 24.47 6.51 19.50
N THR A 15 24.68 7.59 20.27
CA THR A 15 23.65 8.16 21.15
C THR A 15 22.50 8.73 20.32
N ALA A 16 22.80 9.42 19.22
CA ALA A 16 21.79 9.92 18.28
C ALA A 16 21.01 8.75 17.65
N GLY A 17 21.69 7.70 17.19
CA GLY A 17 21.05 6.51 16.63
C GLY A 17 20.12 5.80 17.63
N TYR A 18 20.57 5.65 18.88
CA TYR A 18 19.78 5.06 19.95
C TYR A 18 18.55 5.91 20.30
N ALA A 19 18.73 7.22 20.45
CA ALA A 19 17.63 8.15 20.73
C ALA A 19 16.59 8.17 19.59
N LEU A 20 17.05 8.18 18.32
CA LEU A 20 16.19 8.07 17.14
C LEU A 20 15.43 6.73 17.12
N GLY A 21 16.11 5.62 17.42
CA GLY A 21 15.49 4.30 17.50
C GLY A 21 14.43 4.19 18.59
N ARG A 22 14.63 4.86 19.73
CA ARG A 22 13.68 4.86 20.86
C ARG A 22 12.49 5.78 20.60
N TYR A 23 12.73 6.98 20.08
CA TYR A 23 11.67 7.94 19.77
C TYR A 23 10.79 7.48 18.61
N ARG A 24 11.33 6.65 17.69
CA ARG A 24 10.67 6.16 16.48
C ARG A 24 10.00 7.28 15.68
N PRO A 25 10.73 8.37 15.34
CA PRO A 25 10.17 9.52 14.65
C PRO A 25 9.53 9.13 13.32
N ALA A 26 10.18 8.22 12.57
CA ALA A 26 9.67 7.72 11.31
C ALA A 26 8.26 7.11 11.45
N ARG A 27 8.04 6.29 12.49
CA ARG A 27 6.72 5.69 12.74
C ARG A 27 5.67 6.74 13.09
N ARG A 28 6.00 7.72 13.92
CA ARG A 28 5.06 8.81 14.26
C ARG A 28 4.70 9.66 13.04
N VAL A 29 5.68 9.96 12.19
CA VAL A 29 5.48 10.72 10.95
C VAL A 29 4.64 9.92 9.96
N SER A 30 4.88 8.61 9.84
CA SER A 30 4.06 7.68 9.06
C SER A 30 2.62 7.62 9.56
N ASP A 31 2.43 7.39 10.86
CA ASP A 31 1.10 7.33 11.49
C ASP A 31 0.36 8.66 11.28
N TRP A 32 1.03 9.79 11.48
CA TRP A 32 0.47 11.12 11.20
C TRP A 32 0.05 11.27 9.74
N ALA A 33 0.92 10.96 8.78
CA ALA A 33 0.61 11.10 7.36
C ALA A 33 -0.54 10.16 6.96
N ASN A 34 -0.56 8.94 7.50
CA ASN A 34 -1.59 7.96 7.25
C ASN A 34 -2.96 8.40 7.76
N TRP A 35 -3.05 9.04 8.93
CA TRP A 35 -4.31 9.61 9.42
C TRP A 35 -4.68 10.90 8.69
N ALA A 36 -3.70 11.78 8.44
CA ALA A 36 -3.94 13.07 7.82
C ALA A 36 -4.40 12.96 6.36
N LYS A 37 -4.08 11.88 5.64
CA LYS A 37 -4.57 11.69 4.26
C LYS A 37 -6.09 11.51 4.17
N TYR A 38 -6.75 11.10 5.26
CA TYR A 38 -8.20 10.93 5.33
C TYR A 38 -8.93 12.19 5.81
N ASP A 39 -8.18 13.23 6.22
CA ASP A 39 -8.76 14.50 6.62
C ASP A 39 -9.25 15.28 5.39
N GLN A 40 -10.56 15.28 5.18
CA GLN A 40 -11.22 15.95 4.06
C GLN A 40 -11.15 17.48 4.13
N SER A 41 -10.79 18.06 5.29
CA SER A 41 -10.62 19.51 5.43
C SER A 41 -9.35 20.03 4.76
N ILE A 42 -8.39 19.14 4.46
CA ILE A 42 -7.12 19.50 3.84
C ILE A 42 -7.32 19.75 2.35
N ARG A 43 -7.23 21.03 1.96
CA ARG A 43 -7.28 21.42 0.54
C ARG A 43 -6.06 20.91 -0.22
N ARG A 44 -6.30 20.36 -1.41
CA ARG A 44 -5.28 20.12 -2.43
C ARG A 44 -4.51 21.43 -2.67
N HIS A 45 -3.20 21.34 -2.86
CA HIS A 45 -2.26 22.48 -3.03
C HIS A 45 -1.81 23.24 -1.77
N ARG A 46 -2.20 22.84 -0.56
CA ARG A 46 -1.54 23.37 0.66
C ARG A 46 -0.24 22.63 0.95
N ALA A 47 0.71 23.32 1.59
CA ALA A 47 1.98 22.73 2.02
C ALA A 47 1.78 21.44 2.85
N ARG A 48 0.76 21.43 3.72
CA ARG A 48 0.39 20.24 4.51
C ARG A 48 -0.04 19.05 3.64
N TRP A 49 -0.76 19.30 2.54
CA TRP A 49 -1.15 18.24 1.60
C TRP A 49 0.10 17.62 0.95
N TRP A 50 1.02 18.46 0.48
CA TRP A 50 2.29 18.01 -0.09
C TRP A 50 3.15 17.26 0.92
N ALA A 51 3.22 17.71 2.16
CA ALA A 51 4.00 17.04 3.21
C ALA A 51 3.50 15.62 3.48
N ILE A 52 2.18 15.41 3.52
CA ILE A 52 1.57 14.08 3.69
C ILE A 52 1.99 13.17 2.54
N TRP A 53 1.84 13.62 1.30
CA TRP A 53 2.18 12.81 0.13
C TRP A 53 3.68 12.59 -0.02
N ALA A 54 4.52 13.55 0.38
CA ALA A 54 5.97 13.40 0.38
C ALA A 54 6.41 12.29 1.37
N VAL A 55 5.84 12.25 2.58
CA VAL A 55 6.09 11.19 3.56
C VAL A 55 5.68 9.83 2.99
N LEU A 56 4.45 9.71 2.46
CA LEU A 56 3.96 8.44 1.91
C LEU A 56 4.75 7.98 0.68
N ALA A 57 5.23 8.93 -0.14
CA ALA A 57 6.11 8.63 -1.28
C ALA A 57 7.48 8.13 -0.81
N ALA A 58 8.06 8.78 0.21
CA ALA A 58 9.33 8.35 0.79
C ALA A 58 9.23 6.95 1.43
N GLU A 59 8.11 6.64 2.07
CA GLU A 59 7.85 5.29 2.59
C GLU A 59 7.74 4.24 1.49
N ASN A 60 7.03 4.53 0.40
CA ASN A 60 7.00 3.63 -0.77
C ASN A 60 8.41 3.45 -1.35
N LEU A 61 9.18 4.52 -1.51
CA LEU A 61 10.55 4.43 -2.02
C LEU A 61 11.45 3.58 -1.09
N ALA A 62 11.33 3.78 0.22
CA ALA A 62 12.06 3.00 1.22
C ALA A 62 11.69 1.51 1.14
N TRP A 63 10.41 1.21 0.90
CA TRP A 63 9.94 -0.16 0.68
C TRP A 63 10.51 -0.75 -0.62
N CYS A 64 10.54 0.00 -1.73
CA CYS A 64 11.18 -0.43 -2.98
C CYS A 64 12.65 -0.81 -2.78
N LEU A 65 13.38 0.00 -2.01
CA LEU A 65 14.80 -0.20 -1.74
C LEU A 65 15.05 -1.40 -0.81
N ALA A 66 14.20 -1.60 0.19
CA ALA A 66 14.33 -2.69 1.15
C ALA A 66 13.85 -4.05 0.59
N HIS A 67 12.85 -4.05 -0.29
CA HIS A 67 12.19 -5.27 -0.79
C HIS A 67 12.02 -5.30 -2.32
N PRO A 68 13.10 -5.17 -3.11
CA PRO A 68 13.00 -4.95 -4.55
C PRO A 68 12.27 -6.07 -5.30
N ARG A 69 12.40 -7.34 -4.86
CA ARG A 69 11.70 -8.47 -5.48
C ARG A 69 10.19 -8.44 -5.22
N GLN A 70 9.79 -8.17 -3.98
CA GLN A 70 8.38 -8.12 -3.61
C GLN A 70 7.68 -6.97 -4.32
N ASP A 71 8.36 -5.84 -4.48
CA ASP A 71 7.83 -4.71 -5.23
C ASP A 71 7.73 -4.97 -6.72
N TRP A 72 8.70 -5.68 -7.30
CA TRP A 72 8.62 -6.13 -8.68
C TRP A 72 7.43 -7.09 -8.89
N ASP A 73 7.23 -8.03 -7.96
CA ASP A 73 6.09 -8.95 -8.01
C ASP A 73 4.76 -8.23 -7.84
N ALA A 74 4.68 -7.27 -6.91
CA ALA A 74 3.50 -6.43 -6.72
C ALA A 74 3.21 -5.55 -7.94
N TRP A 75 4.25 -5.02 -8.59
CA TRP A 75 4.11 -4.25 -9.82
C TRP A 75 3.57 -5.14 -10.95
N LYS A 76 4.14 -6.34 -11.15
CA LYS A 76 3.61 -7.29 -12.14
C LYS A 76 2.15 -7.60 -11.88
N HIS A 77 1.80 -7.95 -10.63
CA HIS A 77 0.43 -8.30 -10.27
C HIS A 77 -0.59 -7.17 -10.54
N ARG A 78 -0.19 -5.91 -10.36
CA ARG A 78 -1.05 -4.76 -10.67
C ARG A 78 -1.22 -4.49 -12.17
N ASN A 79 -0.26 -4.93 -12.99
CA ASN A 79 -0.26 -4.75 -14.44
C ASN A 79 -0.68 -6.02 -15.19
N ASP A 80 -0.95 -7.11 -14.49
CA ASP A 80 -1.50 -8.33 -15.10
C ASP A 80 -2.87 -8.02 -15.72
N PRO A 81 -3.18 -8.59 -16.90
CA PRO A 81 -4.49 -8.43 -17.50
C PRO A 81 -5.56 -8.96 -16.53
N PRO A 82 -6.73 -8.30 -16.44
CA PRO A 82 -7.78 -8.74 -15.55
C PRO A 82 -8.18 -10.18 -15.91
N PRO A 83 -8.43 -11.05 -14.91
CA PRO A 83 -8.85 -12.41 -15.19
C PRO A 83 -10.15 -12.37 -16.01
N PRO A 84 -10.35 -13.34 -16.92
CA PRO A 84 -11.59 -13.45 -17.68
C PRO A 84 -12.77 -13.45 -16.71
N ARG A 85 -13.78 -12.61 -16.99
CA ARG A 85 -14.96 -12.50 -16.13
C ARG A 85 -15.65 -13.86 -16.10
N SER A 86 -15.90 -14.37 -14.90
CA SER A 86 -16.77 -15.53 -14.70
C SER A 86 -18.15 -15.21 -15.29
N PRO A 87 -18.87 -16.22 -15.82
CA PRO A 87 -20.25 -16.04 -16.25
C PRO A 87 -21.09 -15.42 -15.14
N ALA A 88 -22.08 -14.61 -15.52
CA ALA A 88 -22.95 -13.95 -14.55
C ALA A 88 -23.60 -14.98 -13.62
N VAL A 89 -23.57 -14.71 -12.32
CA VAL A 89 -24.21 -15.57 -11.31
C VAL A 89 -25.71 -15.59 -11.58
N THR A 90 -26.24 -16.75 -11.96
CA THR A 90 -27.68 -16.97 -12.12
C THR A 90 -28.28 -17.35 -10.77
N VAL A 91 -28.91 -16.38 -10.09
CA VAL A 91 -29.68 -16.64 -8.87
C VAL A 91 -31.08 -17.12 -9.28
N ARG A 92 -31.33 -18.42 -9.18
CA ARG A 92 -32.66 -18.99 -9.39
C ARG A 92 -33.58 -18.52 -8.26
N ARG A 93 -34.70 -17.86 -8.59
CA ARG A 93 -35.72 -17.54 -7.58
C ARG A 93 -36.42 -18.83 -7.15
N ILE A 94 -36.62 -18.99 -5.84
CA ILE A 94 -37.19 -20.20 -5.24
C ILE A 94 -38.63 -20.49 -5.74
N ASN A 95 -39.34 -19.47 -6.26
CA ASN A 95 -40.72 -19.58 -6.73
C ASN A 95 -40.89 -19.62 -8.26
N GLU A 96 -39.83 -19.86 -9.03
CA GLU A 96 -39.94 -19.96 -10.48
C GLU A 96 -40.39 -21.37 -10.88
N PRO A 97 -41.49 -21.52 -11.66
CA PRO A 97 -41.95 -22.83 -12.08
C PRO A 97 -40.86 -23.49 -12.93
N ARG A 98 -40.58 -24.75 -12.62
CA ARG A 98 -39.63 -25.58 -13.36
C ARG A 98 -40.17 -25.74 -14.78
N VAL A 99 -39.69 -24.94 -15.73
CA VAL A 99 -39.94 -25.20 -17.15
C VAL A 99 -39.32 -26.56 -17.41
N PRO A 100 -40.12 -27.57 -17.78
CA PRO A 100 -39.56 -28.87 -18.05
C PRO A 100 -38.71 -28.78 -19.32
N ASP A 101 -37.50 -29.32 -19.23
CA ASP A 101 -36.62 -29.50 -20.36
C ASP A 101 -37.25 -30.57 -21.28
N HIS A 102 -38.01 -30.11 -22.26
CA HIS A 102 -38.64 -30.95 -23.28
C HIS A 102 -38.21 -30.45 -24.66
N ARG A 103 -37.16 -31.10 -25.19
CA ARG A 103 -37.14 -31.62 -26.56
C ARG A 103 -37.21 -30.59 -27.70
N VAL A 104 -36.05 -30.29 -28.28
CA VAL A 104 -35.94 -29.95 -29.70
C VAL A 104 -34.84 -30.83 -30.30
N ASP A 105 -35.15 -32.11 -30.48
CA ASP A 105 -34.39 -33.05 -31.31
C ASP A 105 -35.39 -33.86 -32.13
N GLU A 106 -36.13 -33.21 -33.04
CA GLU A 106 -36.87 -33.90 -34.12
C GLU A 106 -36.88 -33.03 -35.38
N GLU A 107 -35.74 -32.98 -36.08
CA GLU A 107 -35.70 -32.78 -37.54
C GLU A 107 -34.55 -33.63 -38.12
N ALA A 108 -34.89 -34.83 -38.60
CA ALA A 108 -34.12 -35.62 -39.57
C ALA A 108 -35.06 -36.58 -40.32
#